data_AF-A0A5U0THM6-F1
#
_entry.id   AF-A0A5U0THM6-F1
#
_cell.length_a   1.000
_cell.length_b   1.000
_cell.length_c   1.000
_cell.angle_alpha   90.00
_cell.angle_beta   90.00
_cell.angle_gamma   90.00
#
_symmetry.space_group_name_H-M   'P 1'
#
loop_
_entity.id
_entity.type
_entity.pdbx_description
1 polymer ?
#
loop_
_entity_poly.entity_id
_entity_poly.type
_entity_poly.pdbx_seq_one_letter_code
_entity_poly.pdbx_strand_id
1 'polypeptide(L)'
;MEKRIYINTIANLCGVFWQGAIILLMAPFYLKLLGKEQWGMVAACLSLQGILLLLDAGMSQVMPRDFAQKKQNIKEIYSNYIALYFLIALCAVFFLYFSAEAIAEKWFRLDAFSAKQLELAIKIFAGQFFFQFCNNVNLAYWNGNEEQV
;
A
#
# COMPACT_ATOMS: atom_id res chain seq x y z
N MET A 1 8.72 31.68 2.90
CA MET A 1 8.05 30.49 3.50
C MET A 1 6.79 30.13 2.73
N GLU A 2 5.84 31.04 2.53
CA GLU A 2 4.55 30.74 1.85
C GLU A 2 4.69 30.08 0.47
N LYS A 3 5.56 30.61 -0.42
CA LYS A 3 5.77 30.00 -1.76
C LYS A 3 6.19 28.53 -1.72
N ARG A 4 7.00 28.11 -0.74
CA ARG A 4 7.44 26.71 -0.60
C ARG A 4 6.29 25.79 -0.23
N ILE A 5 5.43 26.23 0.69
CA ILE A 5 4.23 25.48 1.12
C ILE A 5 3.28 25.27 -0.07
N TYR A 6 3.04 26.31 -0.90
CA TYR A 6 2.18 26.18 -2.09
C TYR A 6 2.74 25.19 -3.12
N ILE A 7 4.04 25.26 -3.42
CA ILE A 7 4.68 24.35 -4.37
C ILE A 7 4.60 22.90 -3.87
N ASN A 8 4.94 22.67 -2.61
CA ASN A 8 4.88 21.37 -1.94
C ASN A 8 3.46 20.78 -1.93
N THR A 9 2.45 21.61 -1.62
CA THR A 9 1.04 21.19 -1.63
C THR A 9 0.58 20.81 -3.04
N ILE A 10 0.91 21.61 -4.05
CA ILE A 10 0.55 21.32 -5.44
C ILE A 10 1.27 20.06 -5.94
N ALA A 11 2.55 19.88 -5.62
CA ALA A 11 3.31 18.69 -5.99
C ALA A 11 2.68 17.42 -5.40
N ASN A 12 2.29 17.45 -4.12
CA ASN A 12 1.63 16.32 -3.47
C ASN A 12 0.24 16.04 -4.11
N LEU A 13 -0.59 17.07 -4.30
CA LEU A 13 -1.89 16.92 -4.95
C LEU A 13 -1.76 16.37 -6.38
N CYS A 14 -0.80 16.85 -7.16
CA CYS A 14 -0.50 16.33 -8.49
C CYS A 14 -0.07 14.85 -8.43
N GLY A 15 0.74 14.46 -7.45
CA GLY A 15 1.14 13.07 -7.24
C GLY A 15 -0.04 12.16 -6.93
N VAL A 16 -0.92 12.57 -6.01
CA VAL A 16 -2.14 11.82 -5.65
C VAL A 16 -3.09 11.73 -6.85
N PHE A 17 -3.31 12.84 -7.55
CA PHE A 17 -4.15 12.87 -8.75
C PHE A 17 -3.59 11.97 -9.85
N TRP A 18 -2.27 12.02 -10.10
CA TRP A 18 -1.60 11.20 -11.09
C TRP A 18 -1.74 9.71 -10.78
N GLN A 19 -1.55 9.32 -9.53
CA GLN A 19 -1.71 7.93 -9.08
C GLN A 19 -3.16 7.45 -9.29
N GLY A 20 -4.16 8.23 -8.88
CA GLY A 20 -5.58 7.89 -9.07
C GLY A 20 -5.99 7.83 -10.55
N ALA A 21 -5.54 8.80 -11.35
CA ALA A 21 -5.85 8.88 -12.78
C ALA A 21 -5.30 7.67 -13.54
N ILE A 22 -4.06 7.24 -13.25
CA ILE A 22 -3.46 6.06 -13.89
C ILE A 22 -4.28 4.81 -13.61
N ILE A 23 -4.70 4.58 -12.36
CA ILE A 23 -5.47 3.39 -11.99
C ILE A 23 -6.78 3.34 -12.79
N LEU A 24 -7.48 4.48 -12.89
CA LEU A 24 -8.74 4.58 -13.62
C LEU A 24 -8.56 4.39 -15.13
N LEU A 25 -7.53 5.00 -15.73
CA LEU A 25 -7.26 4.91 -17.18
C LEU A 25 -6.75 3.53 -17.58
N MET A 26 -5.98 2.86 -16.71
CA MET A 26 -5.40 1.56 -17.01
C MET A 26 -6.37 0.40 -16.77
N ALA A 27 -7.37 0.55 -15.89
CA ALA A 27 -8.38 -0.48 -15.64
C ALA A 27 -9.04 -1.06 -16.92
N PRO A 28 -9.57 -0.26 -17.87
CA PRO A 28 -10.15 -0.81 -19.11
C PRO A 28 -9.10 -1.43 -20.03
N PHE A 29 -7.85 -0.94 -20.00
CA PHE A 29 -6.76 -1.50 -20.81
C PHE A 29 -6.38 -2.89 -20.31
N TYR A 30 -6.20 -3.05 -19.00
CA TYR A 30 -5.93 -4.35 -18.38
C TYR A 30 -7.09 -5.33 -18.58
N LEU A 31 -8.34 -4.87 -18.48
CA LEU A 31 -9.50 -5.73 -18.76
C LEU A 31 -9.48 -6.27 -20.20
N LYS A 32 -9.08 -5.46 -21.20
CA LYS A 32 -8.96 -5.91 -22.59
C LYS A 32 -7.79 -6.86 -22.83
N LEU A 33 -6.67 -6.66 -22.13
CA LEU A 33 -5.45 -7.45 -22.31
C LEU A 33 -5.50 -8.82 -21.61
N LEU A 34 -5.96 -8.84 -20.36
CA LEU A 34 -6.02 -10.03 -19.50
C LEU A 34 -7.34 -10.79 -19.64
N GLY A 35 -8.40 -10.12 -20.09
CA GLY A 35 -9.74 -10.68 -20.08
C GLY A 35 -10.39 -10.69 -18.69
N LYS A 36 -11.64 -11.15 -18.64
CA LYS A 36 -12.52 -10.98 -17.48
C LYS A 36 -12.08 -11.80 -16.26
N GLU A 37 -11.65 -13.03 -16.46
CA GLU A 37 -11.29 -13.93 -15.35
C GLU A 37 -10.04 -13.45 -14.61
N GLN A 38 -8.96 -13.16 -15.35
CA GLN A 38 -7.69 -12.71 -14.80
C GLN A 38 -7.80 -11.31 -14.19
N TRP A 39 -8.55 -10.40 -14.83
CA TRP A 39 -8.84 -9.09 -14.23
C TRP A 39 -9.68 -9.21 -12.95
N GLY A 40 -10.58 -10.19 -12.87
CA GLY A 40 -11.32 -10.51 -11.65
C GLY A 40 -10.40 -10.87 -10.48
N MET A 41 -9.33 -11.62 -10.74
CA MET A 41 -8.31 -11.94 -9.72
C MET A 41 -7.53 -10.69 -9.28
N VAL A 42 -7.16 -9.81 -10.22
CA VAL A 42 -6.51 -8.53 -9.88
C VAL A 42 -7.43 -7.67 -9.03
N ALA A 43 -8.71 -7.55 -9.40
CA ALA A 43 -9.71 -6.81 -8.64
C ALA A 43 -9.92 -7.39 -7.22
N ALA A 44 -9.88 -8.72 -7.08
CA ALA A 44 -9.88 -9.38 -5.78
C ALA A 44 -8.69 -8.94 -4.92
N CYS A 45 -7.46 -8.96 -5.47
CA CYS A 45 -6.27 -8.46 -4.77
C CYS A 45 -6.36 -6.97 -4.41
N LEU A 46 -6.88 -6.12 -5.32
CA LEU A 46 -7.11 -4.70 -5.04
C LEU A 46 -8.12 -4.48 -3.90
N SER A 47 -9.16 -5.32 -3.82
CA SER A 47 -10.12 -5.25 -2.71
C SER A 47 -9.46 -5.59 -1.37
N LEU A 48 -8.59 -6.61 -1.34
CA LEU A 48 -7.80 -6.96 -0.15
C LEU A 48 -6.83 -5.83 0.22
N GLN A 49 -6.19 -5.22 -0.78
CA GLN A 49 -5.33 -4.05 -0.58
C GLN A 49 -6.07 -2.90 0.09
N GLY A 50 -7.30 -2.60 -0.35
CA GLY A 50 -8.14 -1.58 0.28
C GLY A 50 -8.36 -1.81 1.77
N ILE A 51 -8.59 -3.06 2.19
CA ILE A 51 -8.73 -3.43 3.60
C ILE A 51 -7.41 -3.25 4.34
N LEU A 52 -6.29 -3.69 3.75
CA LEU A 52 -4.98 -3.60 4.39
C LEU A 52 -4.47 -2.17 4.55
N LEU A 53 -4.84 -1.26 3.65
CA LEU A 53 -4.50 0.16 3.77
C LEU A 53 -5.08 0.79 5.05
N LEU A 54 -6.14 0.21 5.62
CA LEU A 54 -6.67 0.66 6.92
C LEU A 54 -5.68 0.45 8.07
N LEU A 55 -4.74 -0.50 7.96
CA LEU A 55 -3.67 -0.69 8.95
C LEU A 55 -2.77 0.54 9.06
N ASP A 56 -2.66 1.33 8.00
CA ASP A 56 -1.82 2.54 7.94
C ASP A 56 -2.59 3.83 8.29
N ALA A 57 -3.92 3.79 8.29
CA ALA A 57 -4.77 4.99 8.35
C ALA A 57 -4.52 5.85 9.61
N GLY A 58 -4.16 5.24 10.74
CA GLY A 58 -3.82 5.97 11.97
C GLY A 58 -2.37 6.48 11.99
N MET A 59 -1.43 5.61 11.62
CA MET A 59 0.01 5.87 11.78
C MET A 59 0.54 6.88 10.76
N SER A 60 0.00 6.86 9.54
CA SER A 60 0.31 7.82 8.48
C SER A 60 0.09 9.29 8.87
N GLN A 61 -0.81 9.57 9.83
CA GLN A 61 -1.07 10.93 10.34
C GLN A 61 -0.09 11.36 11.44
N VAL A 62 0.41 10.41 12.23
CA VAL A 62 1.26 10.68 13.40
C VAL A 62 2.73 10.81 12.98
N MET A 63 3.20 9.94 12.10
CA MET A 63 4.63 9.89 11.72
C MET A 63 5.17 11.22 11.16
N PRO A 64 4.54 11.89 10.19
CA PRO A 64 5.09 13.13 9.62
C PRO A 64 5.21 14.24 10.67
N ARG A 65 4.25 14.28 11.62
CA ARG A 65 4.26 15.24 12.73
C ARG A 65 5.42 14.98 13.69
N ASP A 66 5.69 13.72 14.02
CA ASP A 66 6.82 13.35 14.88
C ASP A 66 8.17 13.69 14.24
N PHE A 67 8.31 13.43 12.93
CA PHE A 67 9.51 13.81 12.17
C PHE A 67 9.70 15.32 12.12
N ALA A 68 8.63 16.10 11.95
CA ALA A 68 8.71 17.56 11.92
C ALA A 68 9.10 18.16 13.29
N GLN A 69 8.60 17.60 14.40
CA GLN A 69 8.78 18.16 15.75
C GLN A 69 10.12 17.78 16.41
N LYS A 70 10.61 16.55 16.20
CA LYS A 70 11.74 16.00 16.97
C LYS A 70 13.02 15.86 16.13
N LYS A 71 13.50 16.99 15.60
CA LYS A 71 14.67 17.01 14.69
C LYS A 71 15.98 16.47 15.26
N GLN A 72 16.17 16.50 16.58
CA GLN A 72 17.40 16.01 17.22
C GLN A 72 17.50 14.48 17.28
N ASN A 73 16.36 13.76 17.32
CA ASN A 73 16.32 12.29 17.49
C ASN A 73 15.71 11.57 16.28
N ILE A 74 15.80 12.17 15.09
CA ILE A 74 15.21 11.65 13.85
C ILE A 74 15.57 10.18 13.59
N LYS A 75 16.84 9.78 13.81
CA LYS A 75 17.31 8.41 13.55
C LYS A 75 16.62 7.38 14.44
N GLU A 76 16.46 7.69 15.72
CA GLU A 76 15.79 6.80 16.68
C GLU A 76 14.30 6.66 16.36
N ILE A 77 13.64 7.78 16.04
CA ILE A 77 12.23 7.81 15.65
C ILE A 77 12.02 6.99 14.39
N TYR A 78 12.86 7.19 13.37
CA TYR A 78 12.82 6.43 12.13
C TYR A 78 13.03 4.93 12.38
N SER A 79 14.03 4.56 13.19
CA SER A 79 14.31 3.15 13.51
C SER A 79 13.17 2.48 14.27
N ASN A 80 12.46 3.21 15.14
CA ASN A 80 11.30 2.68 15.85
C ASN A 80 10.11 2.47 14.92
N TYR A 81 9.82 3.44 14.05
CA TYR A 81 8.74 3.31 13.08
C TYR A 81 9.01 2.20 12.07
N ILE A 82 10.23 2.08 11.53
CA ILE A 82 10.53 1.01 10.58
C ILE A 82 10.44 -0.37 11.24
N ALA A 83 10.89 -0.53 12.49
CA ALA A 83 10.77 -1.79 13.23
C ALA A 83 9.29 -2.15 13.48
N LEU A 84 8.47 -1.17 13.86
CA LEU A 84 7.04 -1.35 14.06
C LEU A 84 6.32 -1.74 12.76
N TYR A 85 6.57 -1.01 11.67
CA TYR A 85 5.97 -1.30 10.37
C TYR A 85 6.42 -2.64 9.82
N PHE A 86 7.69 -2.99 10.00
CA PHE A 86 8.21 -4.29 9.62
C PHE A 86 7.48 -5.42 10.36
N LEU A 87 7.29 -5.29 11.68
CA LEU A 87 6.57 -6.28 12.48
C LEU A 87 5.10 -6.43 12.02
N ILE A 88 4.40 -5.30 11.85
CA ILE A 88 3.01 -5.29 11.39
C ILE A 88 2.90 -5.91 9.99
N ALA A 89 3.79 -5.51 9.07
CA ALA A 89 3.82 -6.05 7.72
C ALA A 89 4.07 -7.57 7.72
N LEU A 90 5.01 -8.05 8.54
CA LEU A 90 5.32 -9.47 8.65
C LEU A 90 4.11 -10.26 9.19
N CYS A 91 3.45 -9.76 10.23
CA CYS A 91 2.21 -10.34 10.74
C CYS A 91 1.10 -10.37 9.68
N ALA A 92 0.92 -9.28 8.93
CA ALA A 92 -0.09 -9.18 7.88
C ALA A 92 0.20 -10.16 6.72
N VAL A 93 1.46 -10.24 6.27
CA VAL A 93 1.89 -11.19 5.23
C VAL A 93 1.69 -12.61 5.67
N PHE A 94 2.11 -12.93 6.90
CA PHE A 94 1.90 -14.26 7.47
C PHE A 94 0.41 -14.62 7.47
N PHE A 95 -0.44 -13.74 8.00
CA PHE A 95 -1.88 -13.97 8.02
C PHE A 95 -2.47 -14.15 6.62
N LEU A 96 -2.12 -13.30 5.67
CA LEU A 96 -2.57 -13.41 4.27
C LEU A 96 -2.09 -14.68 3.59
N TYR A 97 -0.83 -15.07 3.79
CA TYR A 97 -0.24 -16.23 3.15
C TYR A 97 -0.93 -17.53 3.57
N PHE A 98 -1.21 -17.69 4.87
CA PHE A 98 -1.93 -18.85 5.39
C PHE A 98 -3.44 -18.82 5.09
N SER A 99 -4.02 -17.62 4.98
CA SER A 99 -5.44 -17.46 4.65
C SER A 99 -5.72 -17.49 3.14
N ALA A 100 -4.69 -17.48 2.29
CA ALA A 100 -4.83 -17.32 0.84
C ALA A 100 -5.74 -18.38 0.19
N GLU A 101 -5.55 -19.65 0.56
CA GLU A 101 -6.36 -20.77 0.07
C GLU A 101 -7.83 -20.61 0.49
N ALA A 102 -8.06 -20.33 1.78
CA ALA A 102 -9.41 -20.13 2.31
C ALA A 102 -10.12 -18.92 1.68
N ILE A 103 -9.40 -17.84 1.39
CA ILE A 103 -9.94 -16.67 0.70
C ILE A 103 -10.31 -17.05 -0.73
N ALA A 104 -9.43 -17.73 -1.46
CA ALA A 104 -9.67 -18.10 -2.85
C ALA A 104 -10.86 -19.06 -3.02
N GLU A 105 -10.96 -20.08 -2.17
CA GLU A 105 -12.02 -21.09 -2.28
C GLU A 105 -13.33 -20.67 -1.63
N LYS A 106 -13.31 -20.14 -0.40
CA LYS A 106 -14.54 -19.92 0.39
C LYS A 106 -15.14 -18.53 0.16
N TRP A 107 -14.30 -17.51 0.04
CA TRP A 107 -14.77 -16.13 -0.15
C TRP A 107 -15.17 -15.91 -1.61
N PHE A 108 -14.27 -16.22 -2.56
CA PHE A 108 -14.51 -15.98 -3.99
C PHE A 108 -15.22 -17.12 -4.71
N ARG A 109 -15.36 -18.31 -4.10
CA ARG A 109 -16.13 -19.46 -4.61
C ARG A 109 -15.77 -19.80 -6.07
N LEU A 110 -14.47 -19.86 -6.35
CA LEU A 110 -13.95 -20.15 -7.68
C LEU A 110 -13.82 -21.66 -7.91
N ASP A 111 -13.84 -22.07 -9.18
CA ASP A 111 -13.48 -23.43 -9.57
C ASP A 111 -12.04 -23.74 -9.19
N ALA A 112 -11.72 -25.03 -8.97
CA ALA A 112 -10.43 -25.47 -8.42
C ALA A 112 -9.19 -24.97 -9.21
N PHE A 113 -9.32 -24.79 -10.53
CA PHE A 113 -8.24 -24.24 -11.37
C PHE A 113 -8.01 -22.75 -11.10
N SER A 114 -9.08 -21.96 -11.08
CA SER A 114 -9.04 -20.51 -10.85
C SER A 114 -8.70 -20.18 -9.39
N ALA A 115 -9.12 -21.03 -8.45
CA ALA A 115 -8.77 -20.90 -7.03
C ALA A 115 -7.25 -20.97 -6.81
N LYS A 116 -6.54 -21.92 -7.45
CA LYS A 116 -5.07 -22.02 -7.35
C LYS A 116 -4.35 -20.80 -7.93
N GLN A 117 -4.85 -20.24 -9.02
CA GLN A 117 -4.27 -19.02 -9.61
C GLN A 117 -4.45 -17.81 -8.68
N LEU A 118 -5.64 -17.65 -8.11
CA LEU A 118 -5.92 -16.58 -7.16
C LEU A 118 -5.11 -16.76 -5.87
N GLU A 119 -4.98 -17.99 -5.35
CA GLU A 119 -4.15 -18.29 -4.19
C GLU A 119 -2.69 -17.84 -4.42
N LEU A 120 -2.10 -18.20 -5.56
CA LEU A 120 -0.75 -17.76 -5.93
C LEU A 120 -0.68 -16.23 -6.05
N ALA A 121 -1.67 -15.61 -6.67
CA ALA A 121 -1.74 -14.15 -6.81
C ALA A 121 -1.81 -13.46 -5.44
N ILE A 122 -2.59 -13.98 -4.49
CA ILE A 122 -2.68 -13.46 -3.11
C ILE A 122 -1.34 -13.61 -2.39
N LYS A 123 -0.64 -14.75 -2.56
CA LYS A 123 0.69 -14.96 -1.94
C LYS A 123 1.73 -13.98 -2.47
N ILE A 124 1.74 -13.74 -3.79
CA ILE A 124 2.62 -12.72 -4.40
C ILE A 124 2.25 -11.33 -3.92
N PHE A 125 0.94 -11.02 -3.89
CA PHE A 125 0.41 -9.76 -3.38
C PHE A 125 0.81 -9.51 -1.92
N ALA A 126 0.79 -10.53 -1.05
CA ALA A 126 1.24 -10.40 0.32
C ALA A 126 2.72 -9.94 0.38
N GLY A 127 3.59 -10.54 -0.43
CA GLY A 127 4.98 -10.08 -0.58
C GLY A 127 5.08 -8.63 -1.06
N GLN A 128 4.29 -8.24 -2.07
CA GLN A 128 4.23 -6.84 -2.54
C GLN A 128 3.74 -5.87 -1.46
N PHE A 129 2.73 -6.26 -0.68
CA PHE A 129 2.20 -5.47 0.43
C PHE A 129 3.27 -5.20 1.49
N PHE A 130 4.13 -6.17 1.80
CA PHE A 130 5.23 -5.97 2.76
C PHE A 130 6.14 -4.80 2.38
N PHE A 131 6.60 -4.77 1.13
CA PHE A 131 7.47 -3.70 0.65
C PHE A 131 6.72 -2.37 0.59
N GLN A 132 5.47 -2.38 0.13
CA GLN A 132 4.63 -1.19 0.08
C GLN A 132 4.42 -0.59 1.47
N PHE A 133 4.06 -1.41 2.45
CA PHE A 133 3.76 -0.96 3.81
C PHE A 133 5.01 -0.38 4.50
N CYS A 134 6.14 -1.07 4.42
CA CYS A 134 7.41 -0.56 4.94
C CYS A 134 7.83 0.77 4.28
N ASN A 135 7.52 0.97 3.00
CA ASN A 135 7.85 2.20 2.29
C ASN A 135 7.06 3.43 2.80
N ASN A 136 5.91 3.25 3.46
CA ASN A 136 5.12 4.36 3.99
C ASN A 136 5.90 5.17 5.05
N VAL A 137 6.83 4.54 5.76
CA VAL A 137 7.72 5.23 6.72
C VAL A 137 8.65 6.21 5.99
N ASN A 138 9.19 5.84 4.83
CA ASN A 138 10.03 6.71 4.00
C ASN A 138 9.25 7.93 3.51
N LEU A 139 8.03 7.71 3.02
CA LEU A 139 7.14 8.78 2.55
C LEU A 139 6.81 9.75 3.69
N ALA A 140 6.53 9.24 4.89
CA ALA A 140 6.26 10.07 6.05
C ALA A 140 7.48 10.86 6.53
N TYR A 141 8.67 10.27 6.41
CA TYR A 141 9.93 10.96 6.68
C TYR A 141 10.14 12.16 5.74
N TRP A 142 9.98 11.98 4.43
CA TRP A 142 10.08 13.08 3.46
C TRP A 142 9.01 14.16 3.68
N ASN A 143 7.77 13.74 3.95
CA ASN A 143 6.69 14.66 4.26
C ASN A 143 6.96 15.48 5.53
N GLY A 144 7.53 14.86 6.57
CA GLY A 144 7.87 15.54 7.82
C GLY A 144 9.02 16.53 7.72
N ASN A 145 9.94 16.33 6.76
CA ASN A 145 11.08 17.23 6.51
C ASN A 145 10.80 18.30 5.45
N GLU A 146 9.60 18.33 4.86
CA GLU A 146 9.23 19.21 3.74
C GLU A 146 10.06 19.00 2.46
N GLU A 147 10.69 17.83 2.30
CA GLU A 147 11.51 17.44 1.13
C GLU A 147 10.63 16.78 0.06
N GLN A 148 9.53 17.43 -0.32
CA GLN A 148 8.56 16.92 -1.31
C GLN A 148 8.96 17.22 -2.77
N VAL A 149 10.01 18.02 -2.99
CA VAL A 149 10.54 18.46 -4.29
C VAL A 149 12.06 18.40 -4.29
#